data_AF-A0A356L744-F1
#
_entry.id   AF-A0A356L744-F1
#
_cell.length_a   1.000
_cell.length_b   1.000
_cell.length_c   1.000
_cell.angle_alpha   90.00
_cell.angle_beta   90.00
_cell.angle_gamma   90.00
#
_symmetry.space_group_name_H-M   'P 1'
#
loop_
_entity.id
_entity.type
_entity.pdbx_description
1 polymer ?
#
loop_
_entity_poly.entity_id
_entity_poly.type
_entity_poly.pdbx_seq_one_letter_code
_entity_poly.pdbx_strand_id
1 'polypeptide(L)'
;MNYPYMPKSTALWLIENTALTFEQIADFCGLHELEVKNIADAETYKIQGLNPILNGQLTREDIEKCEADPSARLTLREEIVEAQQKQNKKGVGYTPKLHRQNRLGGILWILKNYPELSDGQIARLMRSTNPTVASIRNKTHKSYSLIQIQSPI
;
A
#
# COMPACT_ATOMS: atom_id res chain seq x y z
N MET A 1 -0.36 4.14 17.18
CA MET A 1 -0.85 5.41 16.61
C MET A 1 -1.23 5.15 15.17
N ASN A 2 -2.41 5.61 14.75
CA ASN A 2 -2.84 5.55 13.36
C ASN A 2 -2.43 6.86 12.68
N TYR A 3 -1.90 6.76 11.47
CA TYR A 3 -1.43 7.89 10.69
C TYR A 3 -2.31 8.08 9.45
N PRO A 4 -2.41 9.32 8.94
CA PRO A 4 -3.19 9.62 7.75
C PRO A 4 -2.69 8.82 6.56
N TYR A 5 -3.59 8.58 5.61
CA TYR A 5 -3.21 7.94 4.36
C TYR A 5 -2.27 8.87 3.58
N MET A 6 -1.12 8.34 3.15
CA MET A 6 -0.04 9.11 2.50
C MET A 6 0.40 10.32 3.36
N PRO A 7 1.13 10.08 4.46
CA PRO A 7 1.44 11.12 5.45
C PRO A 7 2.25 12.29 4.89
N LYS A 8 3.19 12.05 3.95
CA LYS A 8 3.98 13.13 3.33
C LYS A 8 3.14 14.05 2.43
N SER A 9 2.23 13.47 1.65
CA SER A 9 1.28 14.24 0.81
C SER A 9 0.27 15.01 1.65
N THR A 10 -0.17 14.41 2.76
CA THR A 10 -1.11 15.05 3.70
C THR A 10 -0.42 16.21 4.42
N ALA A 11 0.83 16.02 4.86
CA ALA A 11 1.64 17.07 5.46
C ALA A 11 1.83 18.26 4.52
N LEU A 12 2.17 18.02 3.24
CA LEU A 12 2.30 19.09 2.24
C LEU A 12 1.01 19.90 2.12
N TRP A 13 -0.14 19.23 2.01
CA TRP A 13 -1.42 19.92 1.92
C TRP A 13 -1.72 20.75 3.17
N LEU A 14 -1.46 20.21 4.37
CA LEU A 14 -1.66 20.93 5.64
C LEU A 14 -0.76 22.16 5.74
N ILE A 15 0.52 22.05 5.37
CA ILE A 15 1.46 23.18 5.35
C ILE A 15 0.97 24.31 4.44
N GLU A 16 0.44 23.96 3.26
CA GLU A 16 0.01 24.95 2.26
C GLU A 16 -1.37 25.58 2.55
N ASN A 17 -2.26 24.86 3.26
CA ASN A 17 -3.68 25.23 3.36
C ASN A 17 -4.14 25.55 4.80
N THR A 18 -3.27 25.42 5.80
CA THR A 18 -3.61 25.64 7.22
C THR A 18 -2.53 26.44 7.93
N ALA A 19 -2.88 27.10 9.03
CA ALA A 19 -1.95 27.82 9.91
C ALA A 19 -1.37 26.96 11.04
N LEU A 20 -1.42 25.63 10.90
CA LEU A 20 -0.93 24.69 11.91
C LEU A 20 0.59 24.75 12.07
N THR A 21 1.05 24.48 13.29
CA THR A 21 2.48 24.39 13.58
C THR A 21 3.11 23.12 12.99
N PHE A 22 4.40 23.17 12.69
CA PHE A 22 5.12 21.99 12.18
C PHE A 22 5.10 20.81 13.15
N GLU A 23 5.06 21.09 14.46
CA GLU A 23 4.94 20.06 15.51
C GLU A 23 3.57 19.35 15.44
N GLN A 24 2.47 20.10 15.29
CA GLN A 24 1.13 19.51 15.14
C GLN A 24 1.02 18.65 13.87
N ILE A 25 1.59 19.11 12.76
CA ILE A 25 1.59 18.36 11.49
C ILE A 25 2.48 17.11 11.60
N ALA A 26 3.64 17.23 12.25
CA ALA A 26 4.56 16.13 12.52
C ALA A 26 3.87 15.03 13.36
N ASP A 27 3.23 15.42 14.47
CA ASP A 27 2.51 14.50 15.34
C ASP A 27 1.36 13.80 14.63
N PHE A 28 0.59 14.52 13.82
CA PHE A 28 -0.52 13.96 13.05
C PHE A 28 -0.05 12.98 11.97
N CYS A 29 1.00 13.35 11.22
CA CYS A 29 1.51 12.55 10.11
C CYS A 29 2.49 11.44 10.53
N GLY A 30 2.94 11.44 11.79
CA GLY A 30 3.97 10.53 12.27
C GLY A 30 5.36 10.81 11.67
N LEU A 31 5.62 12.07 11.33
CA LEU A 31 6.89 12.52 10.75
C LEU A 31 7.68 13.29 11.81
N HIS A 32 9.00 13.39 11.63
CA HIS A 32 9.79 14.28 12.47
C HIS A 32 9.60 15.75 12.03
N GLU A 33 9.64 16.71 12.95
CA GLU A 33 9.46 18.14 12.64
C GLU A 33 10.42 18.62 11.53
N LEU A 34 11.69 18.17 11.57
CA LEU A 34 12.68 18.43 10.51
C LEU A 34 12.23 17.92 9.12
N GLU A 35 11.53 16.79 9.05
CA GLU A 35 11.00 16.30 7.76
C GLU A 35 9.86 17.19 7.27
N VAL A 36 9.02 17.69 8.16
CA VAL A 36 7.93 18.63 7.84
C VAL A 36 8.50 19.96 7.34
N LYS A 37 9.56 20.48 8.00
CA LYS A 37 10.30 21.66 7.54
C LYS A 37 10.92 21.44 6.16
N ASN A 38 11.56 20.29 5.95
CA ASN A 38 12.09 19.95 4.64
C ASN A 38 10.98 19.89 3.56
N ILE A 39 9.79 19.38 3.89
CA ILE A 39 8.63 19.35 2.97
C ILE A 39 8.16 20.78 2.66
N ALA A 40 8.19 21.70 3.63
CA ALA A 40 7.85 23.10 3.42
C ALA A 40 8.89 23.85 2.57
N ASP A 41 10.18 23.57 2.80
CA ASP A 41 11.30 24.27 2.15
C ASP A 41 11.61 23.75 0.74
N ALA A 42 11.34 22.47 0.46
CA ALA A 42 11.80 21.83 -0.76
C ALA A 42 10.84 21.99 -1.94
N GLU A 43 11.26 22.80 -2.91
CA GLU A 43 10.67 22.98 -4.23
C GLU A 43 10.73 21.72 -5.13
N THR A 44 11.35 20.62 -4.66
CA THR A 44 11.74 19.44 -5.47
C THR A 44 10.92 18.17 -5.18
N TYR A 45 10.02 18.18 -4.20
CA TYR A 45 9.17 17.01 -3.97
C TYR A 45 8.12 16.90 -5.09
N LYS A 46 8.26 15.87 -5.95
CA LYS A 46 7.20 15.42 -6.88
C LYS A 46 6.01 14.78 -6.15
N ILE A 47 5.67 15.30 -4.98
CA ILE A 47 4.62 14.79 -4.11
C ILE A 47 3.43 15.71 -4.32
N GLN A 48 2.30 15.16 -4.76
CA GLN A 48 1.06 15.92 -4.84
C GLN A 48 0.44 16.04 -3.45
N GLY A 49 0.06 17.26 -3.08
CA GLY A 49 -0.68 17.53 -1.85
C GLY A 49 -2.01 16.79 -1.86
N LEU A 50 -2.30 16.05 -0.80
CA LEU A 50 -3.53 15.28 -0.66
C LEU A 50 -4.40 15.90 0.42
N ASN A 51 -5.61 16.34 0.04
CA ASN A 51 -6.53 16.97 0.97
C ASN A 51 -7.13 15.95 1.96
N PRO A 52 -6.85 16.06 3.28
CA PRO A 52 -7.37 15.15 4.29
C PRO A 52 -8.85 15.38 4.62
N ILE A 53 -9.41 16.56 4.32
CA ILE A 53 -10.83 16.88 4.50
C ILE A 53 -11.66 16.15 3.44
N LEU A 54 -11.23 16.22 2.18
CA LEU A 54 -11.91 15.52 1.08
C LEU A 54 -11.89 14.00 1.22
N ASN A 55 -10.81 13.47 1.82
CA ASN A 55 -10.72 12.04 2.14
C ASN A 55 -11.49 11.64 3.41
N GLY A 56 -12.16 12.59 4.08
CA GLY A 56 -12.90 12.34 5.32
C GLY A 56 -12.02 11.93 6.49
N GLN A 57 -10.71 12.24 6.46
CA GLN A 57 -9.77 11.92 7.54
C GLN A 57 -9.82 12.96 8.65
N LEU A 58 -10.04 14.23 8.28
CA LEU A 58 -10.17 15.38 9.17
C LEU A 58 -11.43 16.18 8.84
N THR A 59 -11.88 16.97 9.81
CA THR A 59 -12.92 17.97 9.60
C THR A 59 -12.32 19.35 9.53
N ARG A 60 -13.08 20.30 8.98
CA ARG A 60 -12.67 21.70 8.99
C ARG A 60 -12.67 22.24 10.43
N GLU A 61 -13.64 21.81 11.24
CA GLU A 61 -13.79 22.20 12.63
C GLU A 61 -12.60 21.73 13.49
N ASP A 62 -12.03 20.56 13.21
CA ASP A 62 -10.86 20.05 13.95
C ASP A 62 -9.59 20.83 13.59
N ILE A 63 -9.46 21.25 12.33
CA ILE A 63 -8.36 22.10 11.87
C ILE A 63 -8.47 23.48 12.53
N GLU A 64 -9.64 24.12 12.48
CA GLU A 64 -9.87 25.45 13.07
C GLU A 64 -9.57 25.47 14.59
N LYS A 65 -9.95 24.42 15.32
CA LYS A 65 -9.60 24.28 16.74
C LYS A 65 -8.09 24.18 16.97
N CYS A 66 -7.39 23.41 16.13
CA CYS A 66 -5.94 23.24 16.25
C CYS A 66 -5.16 24.45 15.74
N GLU A 67 -5.72 25.25 14.83
CA GLU A 67 -5.17 26.54 14.41
C GLU A 67 -5.29 27.59 15.54
N ALA A 68 -6.37 27.55 16.32
CA ALA A 68 -6.57 28.45 17.46
C ALA A 68 -5.70 28.11 18.68
N ASP A 69 -5.32 26.84 18.86
CA ASP A 69 -4.49 26.37 19.97
C ASP A 69 -3.29 25.54 19.48
N PRO A 70 -2.06 26.07 19.53
CA PRO A 70 -0.84 25.34 19.18
C PRO A 70 -0.57 24.08 20.02
N SER A 71 -1.15 24.00 21.23
CA SER A 71 -1.02 22.83 22.10
C SER A 71 -1.99 21.70 21.74
N ALA A 72 -3.05 22.01 21.00
CA ALA A 72 -4.00 21.01 20.55
C ALA A 72 -3.36 20.06 19.53
N ARG A 73 -3.82 18.81 19.51
CA ARG A 73 -3.31 17.77 18.61
C ARG A 73 -4.42 17.23 17.73
N LEU A 74 -4.14 17.15 16.43
CA LEU A 74 -5.05 16.58 15.46
C LEU A 74 -5.15 15.07 15.65
N THR A 75 -6.36 14.55 15.54
CA THR A 75 -6.64 13.11 15.62
C THR A 75 -7.43 12.68 14.40
N LEU A 76 -7.15 11.47 13.91
CA LEU A 76 -7.92 10.88 12.81
C LEU A 76 -9.32 10.53 13.29
N ARG A 77 -10.30 10.69 12.42
CA ARG A 77 -11.66 10.18 12.64
C ARG A 77 -11.66 8.68 12.90
N GLU A 78 -12.45 8.26 13.89
CA GLU A 78 -12.55 6.87 14.33
C GLU A 78 -12.94 5.91 13.20
N GLU A 79 -13.83 6.34 12.29
CA GLU A 79 -14.27 5.56 11.13
C GLU A 79 -13.10 5.14 10.22
N ILE A 80 -12.15 6.05 9.98
CA ILE A 80 -10.96 5.79 9.17
C ILE A 80 -10.02 4.84 9.91
N VAL A 81 -9.85 5.05 11.21
CA VAL A 81 -9.05 4.18 12.08
C VAL A 81 -9.59 2.74 12.04
N GLU A 82 -10.90 2.57 12.16
CA GLU A 82 -11.55 1.26 12.04
C GLU A 82 -11.37 0.62 10.67
N ALA A 83 -11.53 1.39 9.59
CA ALA A 83 -11.36 0.91 8.23
C ALA A 83 -9.92 0.41 7.98
N GLN A 84 -8.92 1.15 8.46
CA GLN A 84 -7.52 0.74 8.41
C GLN A 84 -7.28 -0.56 9.19
N GLN A 85 -7.85 -0.69 10.39
CA GLN A 85 -7.73 -1.90 11.20
C GLN A 85 -8.41 -3.11 10.54
N LYS A 86 -9.57 -2.93 9.91
CA LYS A 86 -10.27 -4.00 9.16
C LYS A 86 -9.47 -4.48 7.95
N GLN A 87 -8.74 -3.60 7.25
CA GLN A 87 -7.84 -3.99 6.17
C GLN A 87 -6.65 -4.81 6.69
N ASN A 88 -6.01 -4.39 7.79
CA ASN A 88 -4.88 -5.11 8.38
C ASN A 88 -5.28 -6.51 8.90
N LYS A 89 -6.53 -6.69 9.35
CA LYS A 89 -7.06 -7.99 9.78
C LYS A 89 -7.29 -8.97 8.63
N LYS A 90 -7.40 -8.50 7.39
CA LYS A 90 -7.40 -9.38 6.19
C LYS A 90 -5.96 -9.80 5.87
N GLY A 91 -5.31 -10.47 6.82
CA GLY A 91 -4.02 -11.10 6.58
C GLY A 91 -4.13 -12.07 5.41
N VAL A 92 -3.12 -12.10 4.54
CA VAL A 92 -3.01 -13.09 3.47
C VAL A 92 -2.93 -14.46 4.15
N GLY A 93 -4.04 -15.20 4.14
CA GLY A 93 -4.10 -16.52 4.74
C GLY A 93 -2.96 -17.40 4.24
N TYR A 94 -2.33 -18.16 5.15
CA TYR A 94 -1.29 -19.11 4.79
C TYR A 94 -1.79 -20.04 3.70
N THR A 95 -1.19 -19.98 2.51
CA THR A 95 -1.47 -20.97 1.46
C THR A 95 -0.73 -22.26 1.81
N PRO A 96 -1.38 -23.43 1.93
CA PRO A 96 -0.67 -24.68 2.19
C PRO A 96 0.30 -25.07 1.08
N LYS A 97 1.38 -25.80 1.43
CA LYS A 97 2.45 -26.22 0.50
C LYS A 97 1.91 -27.00 -0.72
N LEU A 98 0.91 -27.87 -0.51
CA LEU A 98 0.27 -28.64 -1.58
C LEU A 98 -0.38 -27.73 -2.63
N HIS A 99 -1.17 -26.74 -2.18
CA HIS A 99 -1.78 -25.77 -3.08
C HIS A 99 -0.75 -24.92 -3.84
N ARG A 100 0.46 -24.73 -3.30
CA ARG A 100 1.56 -24.09 -4.04
C ARG A 100 2.08 -25.00 -5.15
N GLN A 101 2.28 -26.29 -4.90
CA GLN A 101 2.76 -27.22 -5.92
C GLN A 101 1.77 -27.39 -7.07
N ASN A 102 0.48 -27.54 -6.77
CA ASN A 102 -0.58 -27.61 -7.78
C ASN A 102 -0.62 -26.34 -8.65
N ARG A 103 -0.37 -25.18 -8.06
CA ARG A 103 -0.26 -23.90 -8.78
C ARG A 103 0.92 -23.89 -9.76
N LEU A 104 2.08 -24.42 -9.36
CA LEU A 104 3.23 -24.55 -10.27
C LEU A 104 2.93 -25.52 -11.42
N GLY A 105 2.22 -26.61 -11.14
CA GLY A 105 1.75 -27.57 -12.14
C GLY A 105 0.79 -26.96 -13.16
N GLY A 106 -0.16 -26.14 -12.70
CA GLY A 106 -1.08 -25.39 -13.56
C GLY A 106 -0.38 -24.34 -14.43
N ILE A 107 0.62 -23.64 -13.90
CA ILE A 107 1.45 -22.71 -14.71
C ILE A 107 2.14 -23.48 -15.85
N LEU A 108 2.72 -24.65 -15.54
CA LEU A 108 3.39 -25.48 -16.54
C LEU A 108 2.42 -26.01 -17.60
N TRP A 109 1.19 -26.36 -17.21
CA TRP A 109 0.13 -26.76 -18.15
C TRP A 109 -0.26 -25.61 -19.08
N ILE A 110 -0.46 -24.39 -18.54
CA ILE A 110 -0.81 -23.22 -19.35
C ILE A 110 0.30 -22.88 -20.34
N LEU A 111 1.56 -22.89 -19.91
CA LEU A 111 2.71 -22.63 -20.79
C LEU A 111 2.84 -23.63 -21.94
N LYS A 112 2.35 -24.86 -21.76
CA LYS A 112 2.36 -25.90 -22.81
C LYS A 112 1.18 -25.79 -23.77
N ASN A 113 -0.01 -25.42 -23.28
CA ASN A 113 -1.23 -25.41 -24.10
C ASN A 113 -1.51 -24.04 -24.74
N TYR A 114 -1.07 -22.95 -24.10
CA TYR A 114 -1.35 -21.56 -24.49
C TYR A 114 -0.07 -20.71 -24.42
N PRO A 115 0.90 -20.95 -25.33
CA PRO A 115 2.17 -20.21 -25.36
C PRO A 115 2.02 -18.72 -25.66
N GLU A 116 0.88 -18.30 -26.23
CA GLU A 116 0.54 -16.91 -26.56
C GLU A 116 0.23 -16.05 -25.33
N LEU A 117 -0.01 -16.65 -24.17
CA LEU A 117 -0.28 -15.91 -22.94
C LEU A 117 0.99 -15.28 -22.38
N SER A 118 0.90 -13.99 -22.07
CA SER A 118 1.96 -13.25 -21.38
C SER A 118 2.11 -13.72 -19.94
N ASP A 119 3.33 -13.61 -19.40
CA ASP A 119 3.62 -14.00 -18.01
C ASP A 119 2.74 -13.25 -17.00
N GLY A 120 2.38 -11.99 -17.29
CA GLY A 120 1.47 -11.20 -16.46
C GLY A 120 0.04 -11.74 -16.44
N GLN A 121 -0.45 -12.26 -17.57
CA GLN A 121 -1.77 -12.90 -17.65
C GLN A 121 -1.78 -14.22 -16.88
N ILE A 122 -0.73 -15.04 -17.03
CA ILE A 122 -0.58 -16.33 -16.33
C ILE A 122 -0.46 -16.11 -14.82
N ALA A 123 0.34 -15.13 -14.39
CA ALA A 123 0.52 -14.80 -12.98
C ALA A 123 -0.80 -14.38 -12.32
N ARG A 124 -1.62 -13.56 -13.01
CA ARG A 124 -2.95 -13.16 -12.54
C ARG A 124 -3.89 -14.35 -12.45
N LEU A 125 -3.94 -15.19 -13.49
CA LEU A 125 -4.83 -16.37 -13.54
C LEU A 125 -4.51 -17.37 -12.43
N MET A 126 -3.23 -17.67 -12.23
CA MET A 126 -2.79 -18.66 -11.25
C MET A 126 -2.59 -18.09 -9.84
N ARG A 127 -2.91 -16.81 -9.61
CA ARG A 127 -2.60 -16.09 -8.35
C ARG A 127 -1.13 -16.31 -7.93
N SER A 128 -0.22 -16.25 -8.89
CA SER A 128 1.22 -16.37 -8.71
C SER A 128 1.89 -15.03 -8.98
N THR A 129 3.23 -15.00 -8.99
CA THR A 129 4.00 -13.79 -9.33
C THR A 129 4.68 -13.96 -10.69
N ASN A 130 4.88 -12.84 -11.40
CA ASN A 130 5.62 -12.80 -12.66
C ASN A 130 6.99 -13.53 -12.60
N PRO A 131 7.85 -13.31 -11.58
CA PRO A 131 9.13 -14.03 -11.50
C PRO A 131 8.96 -15.54 -11.35
N THR A 132 7.91 -16.01 -10.65
CA THR A 132 7.63 -17.45 -10.55
C THR A 132 7.25 -18.04 -11.91
N VAL A 133 6.40 -17.37 -12.69
CA VAL A 133 6.03 -17.83 -14.05
C VAL A 133 7.26 -17.89 -14.96
N ALA A 134 8.07 -16.82 -14.98
CA ALA A 134 9.30 -16.76 -15.76
C ALA A 134 10.28 -17.88 -15.38
N SER A 135 10.42 -18.19 -14.09
CA SER A 135 11.30 -19.27 -13.61
C SER A 135 10.86 -20.67 -14.08
N ILE A 136 9.55 -20.88 -14.23
CA ILE A 136 9.00 -22.14 -14.75
C ILE A 136 9.17 -22.20 -16.28
N ARG A 137 8.91 -21.09 -16.98
CA ARG A 137 9.14 -20.98 -18.43
C ARG A 137 10.59 -21.28 -18.80
N ASN A 138 11.53 -20.71 -18.04
CA ASN A 138 12.97 -20.89 -18.24
C ASN A 138 13.54 -22.16 -17.59
N LYS A 139 12.72 -22.97 -16.91
CA LYS A 139 13.13 -24.19 -16.21
C LYS A 139 14.18 -23.97 -15.11
N THR A 140 14.29 -22.75 -14.57
CA THR A 140 15.24 -22.35 -13.52
C THR A 140 14.66 -22.45 -12.11
N HIS A 141 13.38 -22.82 -11.98
CA HIS A 141 12.75 -22.98 -10.68
C HIS A 141 13.39 -24.12 -9.87
N LYS A 142 13.70 -23.90 -8.59
CA LYS A 142 14.39 -24.88 -7.73
C LYS A 142 13.70 -26.26 -7.67
N SER A 143 12.37 -26.27 -7.73
CA SER A 143 11.58 -27.50 -7.70
C SER A 143 11.12 -27.95 -9.08
N TYR A 144 11.69 -27.44 -10.18
CA TYR A 144 11.19 -27.70 -11.54
C TYR A 144 11.05 -29.20 -11.84
N SER A 145 12.03 -30.00 -11.46
CA SER A 145 12.03 -31.46 -11.65
C SER A 145 10.93 -32.20 -10.87
N LEU A 146 10.36 -31.56 -9.84
CA LEU A 146 9.29 -32.12 -9.01
C LEU A 146 7.90 -31.61 -9.42
N ILE A 147 7.81 -30.68 -10.38
CA ILE A 147 6.53 -30.13 -10.82
C ILE A 147 5.84 -31.17 -11.72
N GLN A 148 4.69 -31.65 -11.27
CA GLN A 148 3.80 -32.44 -12.11
C GLN A 148 2.88 -31.50 -12.89
N ILE A 149 2.71 -31.77 -14.19
CA ILE A 149 1.77 -31.03 -15.02
C ILE A 149 0.37 -31.36 -14.54
N GLN A 150 -0.38 -30.35 -14.14
CA GLN A 150 -1.75 -30.52 -13.66
C GLN A 150 -2.64 -29.51 -14.36
N SER A 151 -3.77 -29.96 -14.90
CA SER A 151 -4.79 -29.04 -15.40
C SER A 151 -5.29 -28.17 -14.23
N PRO A 152 -5.38 -26.83 -14.41
CA PRO A 152 -5.96 -25.95 -13.40
C PRO A 152 -7.50 -26.04 -13.32
N ILE A 153 -8.13 -26.76 -14.26
CA ILE A 153 -9.56 -27.10 -14.34
C ILE A 153 -9.73 -28.58 -14.02
#